data_AF-A0A924SS91-F1
#
_entry.id   AF-A0A924SS91-F1
#
_cell.length_a   1.000
_cell.length_b   1.000
_cell.length_c   1.000
_cell.angle_alpha   90.00
_cell.angle_beta   90.00
_cell.angle_gamma   90.00
#
_symmetry.space_group_name_H-M   'P 1'
#
loop_
_entity.id
_entity.type
_entity.pdbx_description
1 polymer ?
#
loop_
_entity_poly.entity_id
_entity_poly.type
_entity_poly.pdbx_seq_one_letter_code
_entity_poly.pdbx_strand_id
1 'polypeptide(L)' 'MSTIVAGHFQIQDQVEQAKSELMRAGFPEHRISSFYYNPPGQHDMTPIGGDHIVSPGAAESTKGVLEG' A
#
# COMPACT_ATOMS: atom_id res chain seq x y z
N MET A 1 -10.49 -13.64 13.28
CA MET A 1 -10.06 -12.25 13.55
C MET A 1 -8.61 -12.14 13.11
N SER A 2 -8.28 -11.22 12.21
CA SER A 2 -6.91 -10.97 11.75
C SER A 2 -6.51 -9.55 12.15
N THR A 3 -5.31 -9.38 12.69
CA THR A 3 -4.74 -8.07 13.01
C THR A 3 -4.05 -7.50 11.79
N ILE A 4 -4.41 -6.27 11.40
CA ILE A 4 -3.75 -5.53 10.32
C ILE A 4 -2.85 -4.47 10.94
N VAL A 5 -1.61 -4.37 10.47
CA VAL A 5 -0.65 -3.32 10.82
C VAL A 5 -0.35 -2.53 9.56
N ALA A 6 -0.50 -1.21 9.60
CA ALA A 6 -0.24 -0.31 8.48
C ALA A 6 0.85 0.70 8.85
N GLY A 7 1.79 0.95 7.92
CA GLY A 7 2.85 1.94 8.07
C GLY A 7 2.83 2.92 6.90
N HIS A 8 3.03 4.21 7.20
CA HIS A 8 3.17 5.26 6.19
C HIS A 8 4.64 5.68 6.08
N PHE A 9 5.14 5.73 4.85
CA PHE A 9 6.54 6.06 4.54
C PHE A 9 6.59 7.17 3.49
N GLN A 10 7.62 8.01 3.57
CA GLN A 10 7.75 9.17 2.70
C GLN A 10 8.23 8.79 1.30
N ILE A 11 9.04 7.73 1.19
CA ILE A 11 9.67 7.30 -0.06
C ILE A 11 9.63 5.78 -0.23
N GLN A 12 9.69 5.33 -1.48
CA GLN A 12 9.64 3.92 -1.89
C GLN A 12 10.74 3.06 -1.26
N ASP A 13 11.97 3.58 -1.17
CA ASP A 13 13.08 2.83 -0.59
C ASP A 13 12.83 2.41 0.88
N GLN A 14 12.13 3.26 1.63
CA GLN A 14 11.75 2.95 3.02
C GLN A 14 10.73 1.81 3.08
N VAL A 15 9.80 1.77 2.12
CA VAL A 15 8.79 0.70 2.02
C VAL A 15 9.47 -0.64 1.69
N GLU A 16 10.41 -0.66 0.75
CA GLU A 16 11.14 -1.88 0.38
C GLU A 16 12.04 -2.38 1.51
N GLN A 17 12.66 -1.47 2.26
CA GLN A 17 13.42 -1.82 3.46
C GLN A 17 12.50 -2.43 4.53
N ALA A 18 11.36 -1.82 4.81
CA ALA A 18 10.40 -2.33 5.79
C ALA A 18 9.84 -3.70 5.39
N LYS A 19 9.51 -3.90 4.10
CA LYS A 19 9.07 -5.20 3.57
C LYS A 19 10.16 -6.27 3.79
N SER A 20 11.41 -5.92 3.49
CA SER A 20 12.56 -6.82 3.69
C SER A 20 12.73 -7.23 5.15
N GLU A 21 12.64 -6.29 6.09
CA GLU A 21 12.74 -6.59 7.52
C GLU A 21 11.57 -7.44 8.04
N LEU A 22 10.34 -7.21 7.54
CA LEU A 22 9.20 -8.07 7.88
C LEU A 22 9.41 -9.50 7.37
N MET A 23 9.93 -9.68 6.15
CA MET A 23 10.25 -11.02 5.65
C MET A 23 11.37 -11.68 6.46
N ARG A 24 12.41 -10.93 6.85
CA ARG A 24 13.49 -11.41 7.74
C ARG A 24 12.97 -11.78 9.13
N ALA A 25 11.94 -11.11 9.62
CA ALA A 25 11.26 -11.44 10.87
C ALA A 25 10.31 -12.64 10.76
N GLY A 26 10.15 -13.23 9.56
CA GLY A 26 9.37 -14.44 9.33
C GLY A 26 7.93 -14.20 8.87
N PHE A 27 7.56 -12.96 8.52
CA PHE A 27 6.25 -12.71 7.91
C PHE A 27 6.25 -13.19 6.45
N PRO A 28 5.26 -13.98 6.02
CA PRO A 28 5.23 -14.51 4.67
C PRO A 28 4.89 -13.40 3.66
N GLU A 29 5.57 -13.40 2.51
CA GLU A 29 5.43 -12.35 1.49
C GLU A 29 3.98 -12.14 1.02
N HIS A 30 3.20 -13.22 0.87
CA HIS A 30 1.79 -13.14 0.45
C HIS A 30 0.86 -12.45 1.47
N ARG A 31 1.36 -12.11 2.65
CA ARG A 31 0.65 -11.31 3.68
C ARG A 31 1.16 -9.88 3.81
N ILE A 32 2.11 -9.47 2.96
CA ILE A 32 2.66 -8.11 2.95
C ILE A 32 2.22 -7.44 1.65
N SER A 33 1.71 -6.21 1.75
CA SER A 33 1.29 -5.42 0.59
C SER A 33 1.81 -4.00 0.72
N SER A 34 2.34 -3.48 -0.38
CA SER A 34 2.80 -2.09 -0.51
C SER A 34 2.13 -1.43 -1.72
N PHE A 35 1.84 -0.14 -1.60
CA PHE A 35 1.24 0.66 -2.65
C PHE A 35 1.66 2.13 -2.49
N TYR A 36 1.53 2.90 -3.56
CA TYR A 36 1.95 4.30 -3.63
C TYR A 36 0.75 5.19 -3.83
N TYR A 37 0.75 6.33 -3.14
CA TYR A 37 -0.18 7.41 -3.41
C TYR A 37 0.48 8.36 -4.40
N ASN A 38 -0.25 8.76 -5.43
CA ASN A 38 0.20 9.82 -6.33
C ASN A 38 0.32 11.13 -5.54
N PRO A 39 1.39 11.93 -5.73
CA PRO A 39 1.50 13.23 -5.11
C PRO A 39 0.28 14.12 -5.41
N PRO A 40 -0.17 14.95 -4.47
CA PRO A 40 -1.26 15.88 -4.70
C PRO A 40 -0.94 16.79 -5.90
N GLY A 41 -1.85 16.85 -6.88
CA GLY A 41 -1.70 17.66 -8.11
C GLY A 41 -1.33 16.90 -9.39
N GLN A 42 -1.11 15.59 -9.34
CA GLN A 42 -0.85 14.74 -10.54
C GLN A 42 -2.12 14.25 -11.27
N HIS A 43 -3.32 14.62 -10.81
CA HIS A 43 -4.59 14.18 -11.43
C HIS A 43 -4.81 14.70 -12.86
N ASP A 44 -4.04 15.68 -13.33
CA ASP A 44 -4.27 16.41 -14.58
C ASP A 44 -3.21 16.15 -15.68
N MET A 45 -2.32 15.18 -15.48
CA MET A 45 -1.14 14.95 -16.35
C MET A 45 -1.22 13.67 -17.20
N THR A 46 -2.31 12.89 -17.14
CA THR A 46 -2.52 11.74 -18.04
C THR A 46 -3.67 12.01 -19.01
N PRO A 47 -3.52 11.75 -20.33
CA PRO A 47 -4.57 12.03 -21.32
C PRO A 47 -5.91 11.30 -21.10
N ILE A 48 -5.94 10.29 -20.22
CA ILE A 48 -7.06 9.37 -20.05
C ILE A 48 -7.78 9.61 -18.71
N GLY A 49 -7.13 10.26 -17.74
CA GLY A 49 -7.65 10.37 -16.38
C GLY A 49 -7.82 9.01 -15.70
N GLY A 50 -7.71 9.00 -14.37
CA GLY A 50 -8.10 7.85 -13.58
C GLY A 50 -6.95 6.95 -13.20
N ASP A 51 -6.55 7.13 -11.94
CA ASP A 51 -6.10 6.07 -11.07
C ASP A 51 -6.84 4.76 -11.40
N HIS A 52 -6.12 3.64 -11.50
CA HIS A 52 -6.79 2.36 -11.45
C HIS A 52 -7.71 2.38 -10.22
N ILE A 53 -9.04 2.24 -10.45
CA ILE A 53 -10.07 2.31 -9.39
C ILE A 53 -9.75 1.33 -8.24
N VAL A 54 -8.96 0.28 -8.53
CA VAL A 54 -8.52 -0.72 -7.56
C VAL A 54 -7.06 -1.10 -7.86
N SER A 55 -6.17 -0.97 -6.88
CA SER A 55 -4.82 -1.55 -6.96
C SER A 55 -4.93 -3.07 -7.14
N PRO A 56 -4.11 -3.72 -7.99
CA PRO A 56 -4.13 -5.19 -8.11
C PRO A 56 -3.92 -5.84 -6.73
N GLY A 57 -4.91 -6.58 -6.23
CA GLY A 57 -4.91 -7.20 -4.90
C GLY A 57 -5.76 -6.51 -3.82
N ALA A 58 -6.28 -5.30 -4.07
CA ALA A 58 -7.13 -4.57 -3.12
C ALA A 58 -8.63 -4.93 -3.17
N ALA A 59 -9.05 -5.81 -4.08
CA ALA A 59 -10.46 -6.21 -4.21
C ALA A 59 -10.98 -7.01 -3.00
N GLU A 60 -10.08 -7.66 -2.25
CA GLU A 60 -10.42 -8.54 -1.11
C GLU A 60 -10.28 -7.83 0.26
N SER A 61 -9.74 -6.60 0.32
CA SER A 61 -9.59 -5.88 1.59
C SER A 61 -10.91 -5.23 2.01
N THR A 62 -11.79 -6.03 2.60
CA THR A 62 -13.07 -5.54 3.12
C THR A 62 -12.82 -4.54 4.24
N LYS A 63 -13.06 -3.25 3.93
CA LYS A 63 -13.24 -2.10 4.82
C LYS A 63 -12.01 -1.73 5.66
N GLY A 64 -11.34 -0.65 5.25
CA GLY A 64 -10.35 0.05 6.07
C GLY A 64 -10.93 0.40 7.43
N VAL A 65 -10.22 0.00 8.49
CA VAL A 65 -10.45 0.51 9.84
C VAL A 65 -9.77 1.86 9.92
N LEU A 66 -10.57 2.93 9.89
CA LEU A 66 -10.16 4.23 10.41
C LEU A 66 -10.34 4.16 11.93
N GLU A 67 -9.25 4.09 12.67
CA GLU A 67 -9.20 4.55 14.05
C GLU A 67 -8.06 5.56 14.18
N GLY A 68 -8.41 6.77 14.63
CA GLY A 68 -7.47 7.79 15.12
C GLY A 68 -7.17 8.91 14.16
#